data_AF-A0A6C0AS06-F1
#
_entry.id   AF-A0A6C0AS06-F1
#
_cell.length_a   1.000
_cell.length_b   1.000
_cell.length_c   1.000
_cell.angle_alpha   90.00
_cell.angle_beta   90.00
_cell.angle_gamma   90.00
#
_symmetry.space_group_name_H-M   'P 1'
#
loop_
_entity.id
_entity.type
_entity.pdbx_description
1 polymer ?
#
loop_
_entity_poly.entity_id
_entity_poly.type
_entity_poly.pdbx_seq_one_letter_code
_entity_poly.pdbx_strand_id
1 'polypeptide(L)'
;MIQIKSYIFILMNSEYIESPECVSTINEETNTRIYDRNIPSQPLQPYIDVRPVMTKYSYFPIVDPRRKINVPLEKMPTYNVNNVFNPGNTTSPWSGFASNINVESELRNQVYALQKCSQSVYIPESNSDLYNYKFKTITKPNPHELLFNNPSFDEFNPNPNPETIGNTIFLNSTRMQVRDLTKQY
;
A
#
# COMPACT_ATOMS: atom_id res chain seq x y z
N MET A 1 -9.30 -28.33 46.35
CA MET A 1 -8.13 -27.41 46.35
C MET A 1 -7.52 -27.42 44.96
N ILE A 2 -8.12 -26.67 44.03
CA ILE A 2 -7.72 -26.60 42.62
C ILE A 2 -7.64 -25.11 42.28
N GLN A 3 -6.43 -24.56 42.15
CA GLN A 3 -6.22 -23.19 41.68
C GLN A 3 -6.26 -23.17 40.15
N ILE A 4 -7.37 -22.65 39.61
CA ILE A 4 -7.43 -22.16 38.24
C ILE A 4 -6.96 -20.71 38.30
N LYS A 5 -5.67 -20.47 38.04
CA LYS A 5 -5.15 -19.11 37.83
C LYS A 5 -5.54 -18.64 36.43
N SER A 6 -6.58 -17.82 36.41
CA SER A 6 -6.89 -16.75 35.47
C SER A 6 -5.74 -16.37 34.54
N TYR A 7 -5.77 -16.85 33.30
CA TYR A 7 -5.08 -16.25 32.16
C TYR A 7 -6.08 -15.35 31.44
N ILE A 8 -6.45 -14.25 32.11
CA ILE A 8 -7.19 -13.14 31.51
C ILE A 8 -6.16 -12.23 30.85
N PHE A 9 -6.16 -12.27 29.51
CA PHE A 9 -6.17 -11.09 28.66
C PHE A 9 -5.14 -9.98 29.01
N ILE A 10 -3.85 -10.26 28.80
CA ILE A 10 -2.84 -9.21 28.59
C ILE A 10 -2.62 -9.13 27.09
N LEU A 11 -3.47 -8.36 26.40
CA LEU A 11 -3.18 -7.87 25.06
C LEU A 11 -3.45 -6.37 25.02
N MET A 12 -2.50 -5.67 24.42
CA MET A 12 -2.58 -4.30 23.90
C MET A 12 -2.44 -3.18 24.92
N ASN A 13 -1.19 -2.93 25.32
CA ASN A 13 -0.61 -1.58 25.41
C ASN A 13 0.91 -1.73 25.28
N SER A 14 1.37 -2.12 24.09
CA SER A 14 2.76 -1.91 23.73
C SER A 14 2.85 -0.47 23.28
N GLU A 15 3.34 0.42 24.16
CA GLU A 15 3.87 1.69 23.73
C GLU A 15 4.99 1.38 22.72
N TYR A 16 4.75 1.68 21.44
CA TYR A 16 5.77 1.56 20.41
C TYR A 16 6.78 2.68 20.66
N ILE A 17 7.84 2.36 21.41
CA ILE A 17 9.04 3.18 21.49
C ILE A 17 9.77 2.93 20.17
N GLU A 18 9.72 3.89 19.24
CA GLU A 18 10.56 3.88 18.04
C GLU A 18 12.02 3.98 18.50
N SER A 19 12.66 2.83 18.69
CA SER A 19 14.11 2.78 18.84
C SER A 19 14.73 3.18 17.51
N PRO A 20 15.82 3.98 17.48
CA PRO A 20 16.52 4.29 16.24
C PRO A 20 17.08 3.00 15.64
N GLU A 21 16.38 2.48 14.64
CA GLU A 21 16.82 1.32 13.88
C GLU A 21 18.02 1.69 12.99
N CYS A 22 18.93 0.74 12.78
CA CYS A 22 20.05 0.97 11.90
C CYS A 22 19.59 0.92 10.42
N VAL A 23 20.28 1.65 9.54
CA VAL A 23 19.91 1.72 8.11
C VAL A 23 19.81 0.32 7.47
N SER A 24 20.65 -0.63 7.92
CA SER A 24 20.58 -2.02 7.42
C SER A 24 19.29 -2.75 7.81
N THR A 25 18.76 -2.55 9.02
CA THR A 25 17.50 -3.20 9.43
C THR A 25 16.32 -2.60 8.69
N ILE A 26 16.30 -1.28 8.52
CA ILE A 26 15.27 -0.58 7.74
C ILE A 26 15.26 -1.07 6.29
N ASN A 27 16.44 -1.23 5.69
CA ASN A 27 16.55 -1.75 4.32
C ASN A 27 16.05 -3.19 4.23
N GLU A 28 16.43 -4.05 5.18
CA GLU A 28 15.98 -5.44 5.21
C GLU A 28 14.46 -5.53 5.41
N GLU A 29 13.90 -4.80 6.37
CA GLU A 29 12.44 -4.75 6.61
C GLU A 29 11.69 -4.18 5.40
N THR A 30 12.27 -3.22 4.71
CA THR A 30 11.68 -2.69 3.48
C THR A 30 11.72 -3.72 2.35
N ASN A 31 12.84 -4.44 2.20
CA ASN A 31 12.99 -5.50 1.20
C ASN A 31 12.03 -6.67 1.46
N THR A 32 11.91 -7.12 2.71
CA THR A 32 10.97 -8.20 3.08
C THR A 32 9.53 -7.78 2.81
N ARG A 33 9.12 -6.58 3.22
CA ARG A 33 7.77 -6.05 2.90
C ARG A 33 7.52 -5.90 1.42
N ILE A 34 8.52 -5.51 0.62
CA ILE A 34 8.38 -5.44 -0.84
C ILE A 34 8.23 -6.84 -1.44
N TYR A 35 8.99 -7.81 -0.92
CA TYR A 35 8.93 -9.20 -1.36
C TYR A 35 7.59 -9.85 -1.02
N ASP A 36 7.10 -9.69 0.22
CA ASP A 36 5.84 -10.27 0.70
C ASP A 36 4.63 -9.77 -0.10
N ARG A 37 4.68 -8.53 -0.61
CA ARG A 37 3.63 -8.00 -1.51
C ARG A 37 3.51 -8.75 -2.82
N ASN A 38 4.53 -9.49 -3.24
CA ASN A 38 4.49 -10.31 -4.46
C ASN A 38 4.00 -11.73 -4.22
N ILE A 39 3.69 -12.08 -2.97
CA ILE A 39 3.23 -13.42 -2.58
C ILE A 39 1.72 -13.36 -2.28
N PRO A 40 0.90 -14.23 -2.89
CA PRO A 40 -0.51 -14.31 -2.55
C PRO A 40 -0.70 -14.82 -1.13
N SER A 41 -1.74 -14.35 -0.43
CA SER A 41 -2.00 -14.77 0.95
C SER A 41 -2.30 -16.27 1.10
N GLN A 42 -2.73 -16.93 0.03
CA GLN A 42 -2.97 -18.37 -0.02
C GLN A 42 -2.53 -18.94 -1.38
N PRO A 43 -2.14 -20.23 -1.44
CA PRO A 43 -1.84 -20.89 -2.70
C PRO A 43 -3.07 -20.87 -3.62
N LEU A 44 -2.89 -20.33 -4.82
CA LEU A 44 -3.94 -20.23 -5.82
C LEU A 44 -4.04 -21.52 -6.64
N GLN A 45 -5.24 -21.82 -7.15
CA GLN A 45 -5.43 -22.97 -8.02
C GLN A 45 -4.61 -22.82 -9.32
N PRO A 46 -3.79 -23.80 -9.69
CA PRO A 46 -3.02 -23.74 -10.93
C PRO A 46 -3.93 -23.93 -12.15
N TYR A 47 -3.57 -23.27 -13.24
CA TYR A 47 -4.12 -23.56 -14.57
C TYR A 47 -3.45 -24.81 -15.13
N ILE A 48 -4.25 -25.80 -15.49
CA ILE A 48 -3.77 -27.07 -16.04
C ILE A 48 -3.98 -27.03 -17.55
N ASP A 49 -2.89 -26.95 -18.28
CA ASP A 49 -2.90 -27.07 -19.73
C ASP A 49 -2.49 -28.49 -20.15
N VAL A 50 -3.37 -29.15 -20.89
CA VAL A 50 -3.09 -30.48 -21.42
C VAL A 50 -2.25 -30.34 -22.68
N ARG A 51 -1.07 -30.96 -22.71
CA ARG A 51 -0.24 -30.96 -23.92
C ARG A 51 -0.90 -31.82 -25.02
N PRO A 52 -0.94 -31.32 -26.27
CA PRO A 52 -1.44 -32.11 -27.39
C PRO A 52 -0.53 -33.31 -27.64
N VAL A 53 -1.11 -34.40 -28.14
CA VAL A 53 -0.37 -35.61 -28.54
C VAL A 53 -0.52 -35.82 -30.05
N MET A 54 0.50 -36.41 -30.67
CA MET A 54 0.49 -36.68 -32.10
C MET A 54 -0.62 -37.66 -32.49
N THR A 55 -1.46 -37.26 -33.45
CA THR A 55 -2.55 -38.08 -34.00
C THR A 55 -2.26 -38.60 -35.42
N LYS A 56 -1.10 -38.25 -36.00
CA LYS A 56 -0.76 -38.54 -37.40
C LYS A 56 -0.88 -40.03 -37.78
N TYR A 57 -0.57 -40.92 -36.85
CA TYR A 57 -0.58 -42.37 -37.08
C TYR A 57 -1.64 -43.10 -36.22
N SER A 58 -2.56 -42.36 -35.59
CA SER A 58 -3.65 -42.98 -34.82
C SER A 58 -4.84 -43.23 -35.73
N TYR A 59 -5.12 -44.50 -36.02
CA TYR A 59 -6.35 -44.93 -36.70
C TYR A 59 -7.36 -45.33 -35.63
N PHE A 60 -8.51 -44.64 -35.57
CA PHE A 60 -9.51 -44.78 -34.51
C PHE A 60 -8.90 -44.79 -33.09
N PRO A 61 -8.55 -43.62 -32.52
CA PRO A 61 -7.93 -43.56 -31.19
C PRO A 61 -8.92 -44.00 -30.11
N ILE A 62 -8.96 -45.30 -29.84
CA ILE A 62 -9.75 -45.92 -28.77
C ILE A 62 -9.04 -45.74 -27.41
N VAL A 63 -7.72 -45.51 -27.42
CA VAL A 63 -6.88 -45.40 -26.22
C VAL A 63 -6.17 -44.05 -26.22
N ASP A 64 -6.17 -43.35 -25.08
CA ASP A 64 -5.40 -42.11 -24.90
C ASP A 64 -3.89 -42.43 -24.94
N PRO A 65 -3.12 -41.90 -25.91
CA PRO A 65 -1.67 -42.11 -25.99
C PRO A 65 -0.87 -41.37 -24.90
N ARG A 66 -1.51 -40.59 -24.04
CA ARG A 66 -0.84 -39.85 -22.96
C ARG A 66 -0.21 -40.80 -21.93
N ARG A 67 0.96 -40.40 -21.44
CA ARG A 67 1.62 -41.08 -20.31
C ARG A 67 0.72 -41.03 -19.08
N LYS A 68 0.53 -42.18 -18.42
CA LYS A 68 -0.18 -42.24 -17.13
C LYS A 68 0.53 -41.37 -16.10
N ILE A 69 -0.27 -40.67 -15.30
CA ILE A 69 0.21 -39.74 -14.28
C ILE A 69 0.47 -40.54 -13.00
N ASN A 70 1.64 -40.31 -12.37
CA ASN A 70 2.02 -40.96 -11.10
C ASN A 70 1.77 -40.08 -9.88
N VAL A 71 1.39 -38.82 -10.08
CA VAL A 71 1.19 -37.83 -9.01
C VAL A 71 -0.30 -37.49 -8.91
N PRO A 72 -0.92 -37.55 -7.72
CA PRO A 72 -2.31 -37.14 -7.56
C PRO A 72 -2.47 -35.62 -7.80
N LEU A 73 -3.64 -35.22 -8.29
CA LEU A 73 -3.97 -33.81 -8.45
C LEU A 73 -4.21 -33.16 -7.09
N GLU A 74 -3.47 -32.10 -6.78
CA GLU A 74 -3.71 -31.27 -5.61
C GLU A 74 -4.96 -30.40 -5.82
N LYS A 75 -5.94 -30.52 -4.92
CA LYS A 75 -7.17 -29.73 -4.95
C LYS A 75 -7.00 -28.49 -4.09
N MET A 76 -6.90 -27.33 -4.73
CA MET A 76 -6.86 -26.02 -4.08
C MET A 76 -8.27 -25.49 -3.80
N PRO A 77 -8.47 -24.66 -2.77
CA PRO A 77 -9.76 -24.03 -2.50
C PRO A 77 -10.18 -23.09 -3.65
N THR A 78 -11.48 -22.81 -3.73
CA THR A 78 -12.02 -21.84 -4.70
C THR A 78 -11.52 -20.45 -4.34
N TYR A 79 -11.03 -19.71 -5.34
CA TYR A 79 -10.52 -18.36 -5.14
C TYR A 79 -11.64 -17.39 -4.70
N ASN A 80 -11.39 -16.62 -3.65
CA ASN A 80 -12.32 -15.60 -3.14
C ASN A 80 -11.55 -14.31 -2.83
N VAL A 81 -11.94 -13.23 -3.50
CA VAL A 81 -11.32 -11.90 -3.38
C VAL A 81 -11.43 -11.30 -1.97
N ASN A 82 -12.43 -11.70 -1.19
CA ASN A 82 -12.63 -11.19 0.17
C ASN A 82 -11.61 -11.76 1.16
N ASN A 83 -11.09 -12.96 0.89
CA ASN A 83 -10.24 -13.71 1.83
C ASN A 83 -8.80 -13.86 1.34
N VAL A 84 -8.58 -13.81 0.03
CA VAL A 84 -7.28 -14.10 -0.58
C VAL A 84 -6.82 -12.89 -1.37
N PHE A 85 -5.75 -12.25 -0.89
CA PHE A 85 -5.05 -11.25 -1.67
C PHE A 85 -4.23 -11.94 -2.78
N ASN A 86 -4.43 -11.49 -4.02
CA ASN A 86 -3.68 -11.93 -5.19
C ASN A 86 -2.91 -10.73 -5.77
N PRO A 87 -1.58 -10.69 -5.65
CA PRO A 87 -0.76 -9.63 -6.24
C PRO A 87 -0.50 -9.80 -7.74
N GLY A 88 -1.04 -10.86 -8.35
CA GLY A 88 -0.92 -11.14 -9.77
C GLY A 88 -1.60 -10.10 -10.67
N ASN A 89 -1.54 -10.36 -11.98
CA ASN A 89 -2.04 -9.45 -13.02
C ASN A 89 -3.58 -9.49 -13.15
N THR A 90 -4.08 -8.84 -14.21
CA THR A 90 -5.51 -8.70 -14.56
C THR A 90 -6.32 -10.00 -14.57
N THR A 91 -5.69 -11.18 -14.66
CA THR A 91 -6.38 -12.48 -14.68
C THR A 91 -6.25 -13.20 -13.34
N SER A 92 -7.32 -13.17 -12.55
CA SER A 92 -7.45 -14.00 -11.35
C SER A 92 -7.71 -15.48 -11.68
N PRO A 93 -7.55 -16.42 -10.74
CA PRO A 93 -7.90 -17.82 -10.93
C PRO A 93 -9.36 -17.99 -11.36
N TRP A 94 -9.59 -18.82 -12.39
CA TRP A 94 -10.91 -19.01 -13.01
C TRP A 94 -11.97 -19.51 -12.03
N SER A 95 -11.58 -20.27 -11.00
CA SER A 95 -12.52 -20.78 -9.99
C SER A 95 -13.28 -19.68 -9.25
N GLY A 96 -12.67 -18.51 -9.04
CA GLY A 96 -13.36 -17.37 -8.42
C GLY A 96 -14.44 -16.77 -9.33
N PHE A 97 -14.18 -16.71 -10.63
CA PHE A 97 -15.20 -16.30 -11.61
C PHE A 97 -16.30 -17.36 -11.73
N ALA A 98 -15.91 -18.63 -11.89
CA ALA A 98 -16.82 -19.74 -12.10
C ALA A 98 -17.82 -19.95 -10.96
N SER A 99 -17.40 -19.66 -9.72
CA SER A 99 -18.27 -19.72 -8.54
C SER A 99 -19.22 -18.52 -8.41
N ASN A 100 -18.91 -17.39 -9.05
CA ASN A 100 -19.66 -16.13 -8.94
C ASN A 100 -20.24 -15.66 -10.28
N ILE A 101 -20.51 -16.58 -11.22
CA ILE A 101 -21.02 -16.24 -12.57
C ILE A 101 -22.31 -15.42 -12.48
N ASN A 102 -23.22 -15.78 -11.57
CA ASN A 102 -24.50 -15.08 -11.41
C ASN A 102 -24.28 -13.63 -10.98
N VAL A 103 -23.45 -13.42 -9.96
CA VAL A 103 -23.12 -12.08 -9.46
C VAL A 103 -22.46 -11.25 -10.55
N GLU A 104 -21.49 -11.81 -11.28
CA GLU A 104 -20.85 -11.11 -12.40
C GLU A 104 -21.84 -10.78 -13.53
N SER A 105 -22.80 -11.68 -13.81
CA SER A 105 -23.85 -11.45 -14.82
C SER A 105 -24.78 -10.32 -14.42
N GLU A 106 -25.12 -10.23 -13.12
CA GLU A 106 -25.89 -9.12 -12.56
C GLU A 106 -25.10 -7.80 -12.60
N LEU A 107 -23.83 -7.80 -12.17
CA LEU A 107 -22.95 -6.64 -12.21
C LEU A 107 -22.71 -6.12 -13.64
N ARG A 108 -22.66 -7.03 -14.62
CA ARG A 108 -22.57 -6.70 -16.07
C ARG A 108 -23.92 -6.37 -16.69
N ASN A 109 -25.00 -6.38 -15.92
CA ASN A 109 -26.35 -6.11 -16.39
C ASN A 109 -26.80 -7.01 -17.56
N GLN A 110 -26.36 -8.28 -17.57
CA GLN A 110 -26.68 -9.24 -18.64
C GLN A 110 -28.04 -9.91 -18.47
N VAL A 111 -28.54 -9.95 -17.24
CA VAL A 111 -29.82 -10.60 -16.89
C VAL A 111 -31.01 -9.72 -17.26
N TYR A 112 -30.84 -8.40 -17.28
CA TYR A 112 -31.91 -7.44 -17.51
C TYR A 112 -31.90 -6.92 -18.95
N ALA A 113 -33.09 -6.69 -19.51
CA ALA A 113 -33.22 -6.02 -20.79
C ALA A 113 -32.75 -4.56 -20.69
N LEU A 114 -32.23 -4.01 -21.79
CA LEU A 114 -31.84 -2.61 -21.87
C LEU A 114 -33.06 -1.70 -21.66
N GLN A 115 -33.12 -1.06 -20.49
CA GLN A 115 -34.20 -0.14 -20.11
C GLN A 115 -33.61 1.22 -19.68
N LYS A 116 -34.30 2.32 -20.02
CA LYS A 116 -33.95 3.68 -19.56
C LYS A 116 -34.70 4.03 -18.26
N CYS A 117 -34.45 3.28 -17.20
CA CYS A 117 -35.02 3.52 -15.87
C CYS A 117 -33.93 3.34 -14.79
N SER A 118 -34.18 3.81 -13.57
CA SER A 118 -33.21 3.69 -12.46
C SER A 118 -32.87 2.23 -12.10
N GLN A 119 -33.72 1.28 -12.49
CA GLN A 119 -33.53 -0.15 -12.21
C GLN A 119 -32.50 -0.82 -13.14
N SER A 120 -32.07 -0.15 -14.22
CA SER A 120 -31.09 -0.73 -15.16
C SER A 120 -29.63 -0.54 -14.74
N VAL A 121 -29.38 0.16 -13.63
CA VAL A 121 -28.03 0.41 -13.10
C VAL A 121 -27.91 -0.30 -11.76
N TYR A 122 -26.86 -1.11 -11.60
CA TYR A 122 -26.54 -1.70 -10.30
C TYR A 122 -26.06 -0.59 -9.35
N ILE A 123 -26.77 -0.43 -8.23
CA ILE A 123 -26.43 0.50 -7.14
C ILE A 123 -26.12 -0.36 -5.91
N PRO A 124 -24.90 -0.28 -5.35
CA PRO A 124 -24.56 -1.06 -4.17
C PRO A 124 -25.34 -0.57 -2.95
N GLU A 125 -25.47 -1.44 -1.94
CA GLU A 125 -26.15 -1.08 -0.69
C GLU A 125 -25.43 0.08 0.03
N SER A 126 -26.19 0.91 0.76
CA SER A 126 -25.63 2.06 1.50
C SER A 126 -24.63 1.64 2.61
N ASN A 127 -24.68 0.38 3.05
CA ASN A 127 -23.73 -0.18 4.03
C ASN A 127 -22.46 -0.76 3.37
N SER A 128 -22.36 -0.71 2.05
CA SER A 128 -21.17 -1.19 1.33
C SER A 128 -19.94 -0.33 1.64
N ASP A 129 -18.77 -0.93 1.47
CA ASP A 129 -17.48 -0.26 1.69
C ASP A 129 -17.26 0.93 0.73
N LEU A 130 -18.02 1.03 -0.37
CA LEU A 130 -17.99 2.18 -1.27
C LEU A 130 -18.55 3.45 -0.62
N TYR A 131 -19.56 3.30 0.26
CA TYR A 131 -20.21 4.43 0.94
C TYR A 131 -19.78 4.56 2.41
N ASN A 132 -19.43 3.46 3.08
CA ASN A 132 -19.08 3.43 4.48
C ASN A 132 -17.69 2.81 4.68
N TYR A 133 -16.66 3.65 4.86
CA TYR A 133 -15.32 3.18 5.16
C TYR A 133 -15.09 3.02 6.67
N LYS A 134 -14.43 1.94 7.08
CA LYS A 134 -14.21 1.59 8.51
C LYS A 134 -12.79 1.88 9.02
N PHE A 135 -11.92 2.51 8.23
CA PHE A 135 -10.57 2.81 8.70
C PHE A 135 -10.62 3.93 9.76
N LYS A 136 -10.03 3.65 10.92
CA LYS A 136 -9.82 4.63 11.97
C LYS A 136 -8.42 5.19 11.81
N THR A 137 -8.30 6.46 11.44
CA THR A 137 -7.00 7.14 11.46
C THR A 137 -6.57 7.31 12.91
N ILE A 138 -5.52 6.60 13.31
CA ILE A 138 -4.85 6.89 14.58
C ILE A 138 -4.08 8.18 14.34
N THR A 139 -4.49 9.28 14.99
CA THR A 139 -3.70 10.51 15.02
C THR A 139 -2.43 10.24 15.81
N LYS A 140 -1.34 9.94 15.12
CA LYS A 140 -0.01 9.85 15.72
C LYS A 140 0.60 11.25 15.75
N PRO A 141 1.38 11.60 16.79
CA PRO A 141 2.22 12.78 16.73
C PRO A 141 3.16 12.64 15.53
N ASN A 142 3.35 13.71 14.78
CA ASN A 142 4.24 13.70 13.64
C ASN A 142 5.69 13.53 14.14
N PRO A 143 6.41 12.45 13.75
CA PRO A 143 7.79 12.24 14.19
C PRO A 143 8.76 13.31 13.67
N HIS A 144 8.33 14.11 12.70
CA HIS A 144 9.13 15.15 12.05
C HIS A 144 8.46 16.51 12.16
N GLU A 145 8.27 17.02 13.38
CA GLU A 145 7.63 18.31 13.65
C GLU A 145 8.26 19.47 12.88
N LEU A 146 9.58 19.43 12.70
CA LEU A 146 10.34 20.48 12.01
C LEU A 146 10.08 20.58 10.49
N LEU A 147 9.60 19.52 9.83
CA LEU A 147 9.34 19.54 8.38
C LEU A 147 8.24 20.53 7.98
N PHE A 148 7.33 20.83 8.92
CA PHE A 148 6.19 21.72 8.68
C PHE A 148 6.32 23.05 9.44
N ASN A 149 7.42 23.23 10.18
CA ASN A 149 7.72 24.50 10.82
C ASN A 149 8.35 25.43 9.79
N ASN A 150 7.69 26.55 9.52
CA ASN A 150 8.29 27.66 8.78
C ASN A 150 8.94 28.61 9.81
N PRO A 151 10.27 28.60 9.97
CA PRO A 151 10.91 29.53 10.89
C PRO A 151 10.72 30.96 10.36
N SER A 152 10.06 31.79 11.16
CA SER A 152 10.13 33.25 10.97
C SER A 152 11.42 33.71 11.62
N PHE A 153 12.27 34.39 10.87
CA PHE A 153 13.39 35.11 11.45
C PHE A 153 12.91 36.51 11.81
N ASP A 154 13.28 36.98 13.01
CA ASP A 154 13.07 38.38 13.36
C ASP A 154 13.90 39.29 12.45
N GLU A 155 13.46 40.53 12.28
CA GLU A 155 14.20 41.54 11.52
C GLU A 155 15.55 41.81 12.23
N PHE A 156 16.64 41.27 11.67
CA PHE A 156 17.98 41.43 12.21
C PHE A 156 18.78 42.41 11.35
N ASN A 157 19.11 43.58 11.92
CA ASN A 157 20.05 44.50 11.30
C ASN A 157 21.49 44.11 11.72
N PRO A 158 22.35 43.64 10.79
CA PRO A 158 23.71 43.24 11.11
C PRO A 158 24.63 44.43 11.41
N ASN A 159 24.18 45.67 11.20
CA ASN A 159 24.95 46.87 11.50
C ASN A 159 24.85 47.20 13.01
N PRO A 160 25.95 47.10 13.78
CA PRO A 160 25.95 47.44 15.20
C PRO A 160 25.75 48.94 15.46
N ASN A 161 26.01 49.79 14.46
CA ASN A 161 25.92 51.25 14.57
C ASN A 161 25.14 51.84 13.38
N PRO A 162 23.80 51.60 13.28
CA PRO A 162 22.96 52.02 12.16
C PRO A 162 22.80 53.53 12.04
N GLU A 163 22.99 54.26 13.13
CA GLU A 163 22.88 55.72 13.14
C GLU A 163 24.12 56.42 12.56
N THR A 164 25.29 55.78 12.59
CA THR A 164 26.56 56.39 12.16
C THR A 164 27.08 55.83 10.84
N ILE A 165 26.90 54.53 10.60
CA ILE A 165 27.29 53.85 9.35
C ILE A 165 26.04 53.63 8.52
N GLY A 166 26.06 53.95 7.23
CA GLY A 166 24.94 53.60 6.37
C GLY A 166 23.76 54.59 6.38
N ASN A 167 23.80 55.65 7.19
CA ASN A 167 22.64 56.53 7.46
C ASN A 167 22.41 57.62 6.38
N THR A 168 23.42 57.99 5.59
CA THR A 168 23.31 59.11 4.64
C THR A 168 22.80 58.69 3.25
N ILE A 169 22.08 59.59 2.56
CA ILE A 169 21.57 59.36 1.19
C ILE A 169 22.70 59.42 0.15
N PHE A 170 23.67 60.33 0.35
CA PHE A 170 24.83 60.50 -0.54
C PHE A 170 26.13 60.20 0.21
N LEU A 171 27.17 59.77 -0.52
CA LEU A 171 28.52 59.46 -0.01
C LEU A 171 28.54 58.40 1.11
N ASN A 172 27.65 57.41 1.02
CA ASN A 172 27.44 56.38 2.04
C ASN A 172 28.39 55.17 1.92
N SER A 173 29.69 55.43 1.80
CA SER A 173 30.68 54.35 1.70
C SER A 173 31.01 53.79 3.10
N THR A 174 30.32 52.71 3.49
CA THR A 174 30.49 52.04 4.79
C THR A 174 31.95 51.64 5.08
N ARG A 175 32.72 51.26 4.05
CA ARG A 175 34.16 50.96 4.15
C ARG A 175 34.99 52.13 4.70
N MET A 176 34.62 53.38 4.37
CA MET A 176 35.32 54.56 4.89
C MET A 176 34.77 54.94 6.28
N GLN A 177 33.44 54.92 6.45
CA GLN A 177 32.79 55.23 7.73
C GLN A 177 33.26 54.32 8.89
N VAL A 178 33.56 53.04 8.61
CA VAL A 178 34.11 52.12 9.62
C VAL A 178 35.52 52.51 10.07
N ARG A 179 36.33 53.17 9.22
CA ARG A 179 37.71 53.56 9.57
C ARG A 179 37.74 54.58 10.71
N ASP A 180 36.74 55.44 10.77
CA ASP A 180 36.62 56.47 11.82
C ASP A 180 36.23 55.87 13.18
N LEU A 181 35.62 54.67 13.17
CA LEU A 181 35.22 53.95 14.39
C LEU A 181 36.35 53.11 14.98
N THR A 182 37.31 52.68 14.15
CA THR A 182 38.50 51.97 14.61
C THR A 182 39.59 52.97 15.00
N LYS A 183 39.96 53.05 16.29
CA LYS A 183 41.12 53.86 16.71
C LYS A 183 42.37 53.38 15.96
N GLN A 184 42.98 54.27 15.17
CA GLN A 184 44.31 54.05 14.64
C GLN A 184 45.29 54.20 15.80
N TYR A 185 45.97 53.12 16.16
CA TYR A 185 47.17 53.19 17.00
C TYR A 185 48.36 53.59 16.16
#